data_AF-A0A9P1HXL1-F1
#
_entry.id   AF-A0A9P1HXL1-F1
#
_cell.length_a   1.000
_cell.length_b   1.000
_cell.length_c   1.000
_cell.angle_alpha   90.00
_cell.angle_beta   90.00
_cell.angle_gamma   90.00
#
_symmetry.space_group_name_H-M   'P 1'
#
loop_
_entity.id
_entity.type
_entity.pdbx_description
1 polymer ?
#
loop_
_entity_poly.entity_id
_entity_poly.type
_entity_poly.pdbx_seq_one_letter_code
_entity_poly.pdbx_strand_id
1 'polypeptide(L)'
;MADTELKKAFQELQFQTGETKTLIAQGEVNKKNYEQQKRMSELTSKALSEIPTNLNVYQSVGRMFVLSSKDNELKRYLEESKKCRFDQF
;
A
#
# COMPACT_ATOMS: atom_id res chain seq x y z
N MET A 1 -21.83 -43.92 -10.64
CA MET A 1 -21.97 -43.09 -9.42
C MET A 1 -20.63 -42.48 -9.00
N ALA A 2 -19.51 -43.22 -8.96
CA ALA A 2 -18.19 -42.66 -8.65
C ALA A 2 -17.65 -41.64 -9.69
N ASP A 3 -17.90 -41.87 -10.99
CA ASP A 3 -17.38 -41.03 -12.07
C ASP A 3 -17.96 -39.59 -12.07
N THR A 4 -19.22 -39.45 -11.66
CA THR A 4 -19.93 -38.16 -11.60
C THR A 4 -19.50 -37.33 -10.40
N GLU A 5 -19.27 -37.96 -9.25
CA GLU A 5 -18.77 -37.31 -8.05
C GLU A 5 -17.32 -36.85 -8.23
N LEU A 6 -16.51 -37.67 -8.89
CA LEU A 6 -15.13 -37.32 -9.24
C LEU A 6 -15.08 -36.10 -10.18
N LYS A 7 -15.90 -36.07 -11.23
CA LYS A 7 -16.01 -34.91 -12.13
C LYS A 7 -16.42 -33.63 -11.40
N LYS A 8 -17.36 -33.74 -10.45
CA LYS A 8 -17.80 -32.61 -9.64
C LYS A 8 -16.68 -32.09 -8.73
N ALA A 9 -15.96 -32.99 -8.05
CA ALA A 9 -14.81 -32.62 -7.22
C ALA A 9 -13.69 -31.95 -8.04
N PHE A 10 -13.41 -32.44 -9.26
CA PHE A 10 -12.44 -31.80 -10.16
C PHE A 10 -12.87 -30.40 -10.61
N GLN A 11 -14.15 -30.19 -10.89
CA GLN A 11 -14.67 -28.86 -11.25
C GLN A 11 -14.54 -27.87 -10.08
N GLU A 12 -14.84 -28.32 -8.86
CA GLU A 12 -14.71 -27.50 -7.65
C GLU A 12 -13.23 -27.15 -7.38
N LEU A 13 -12.31 -28.11 -7.53
CA LEU A 13 -10.88 -27.85 -7.41
C LEU A 13 -10.37 -26.85 -8.46
N GLN A 14 -10.84 -26.95 -9.71
CA GLN A 14 -10.48 -25.99 -10.75
C GLN A 14 -10.97 -24.58 -10.42
N PHE A 15 -12.19 -24.47 -9.89
CA PHE A 15 -12.75 -23.21 -9.44
C PHE A 15 -11.93 -22.60 -8.29
N GLN A 16 -11.67 -23.37 -7.23
CA GLN A 16 -10.85 -22.92 -6.08
C GLN A 16 -9.43 -22.52 -6.50
N THR A 17 -8.84 -23.26 -7.45
CA THR A 17 -7.52 -22.92 -8.01
C THR A 17 -7.56 -21.60 -8.78
N GLY A 18 -8.62 -21.37 -9.56
CA GLY A 18 -8.81 -20.10 -10.29
C GLY A 18 -9.00 -18.91 -9.36
N GLU A 19 -9.79 -19.07 -8.30
CA GLU A 19 -9.99 -18.06 -7.26
C GLU A 19 -8.67 -17.73 -6.55
N THR A 20 -7.93 -18.76 -6.13
CA THR A 20 -6.62 -18.59 -5.47
C THR A 20 -5.64 -17.83 -6.36
N LYS A 21 -5.57 -18.15 -7.66
CA LYS A 21 -4.71 -17.43 -8.61
C LYS A 21 -5.07 -15.95 -8.72
N THR A 22 -6.37 -15.63 -8.71
CA THR A 22 -6.86 -14.26 -8.78
C THR A 22 -6.47 -13.48 -7.53
N LEU A 23 -6.63 -14.08 -6.35
CA LEU A 23 -6.22 -13.48 -5.07
C LEU A 23 -4.71 -13.24 -5.01
N ILE A 24 -3.90 -14.18 -5.51
CA ILE A 24 -2.44 -14.00 -5.61
C ILE A 24 -2.12 -12.80 -6.49
N ALA A 25 -2.71 -12.71 -7.69
CA ALA A 25 -2.47 -11.61 -8.60
C ALA A 25 -2.86 -10.25 -8.00
N GLN A 26 -3.99 -10.18 -7.29
CA GLN A 26 -4.39 -8.99 -6.55
C GLN A 26 -3.39 -8.63 -5.44
N GLY A 27 -2.91 -9.63 -4.69
CA GLY A 27 -1.88 -9.45 -3.67
C GLY A 27 -0.58 -8.88 -4.24
N GLU A 28 -0.14 -9.35 -5.41
CA GLU A 28 1.06 -8.82 -6.08
C GLU A 28 0.91 -7.36 -6.52
N VAL A 29 -0.26 -6.98 -7.03
CA VAL A 29 -0.55 -5.58 -7.39
C VAL A 29 -0.54 -4.69 -6.14
N ASN A 30 -1.20 -5.14 -5.08
CA ASN A 30 -1.22 -4.42 -3.81
C ASN A 30 0.19 -4.25 -3.24
N LYS A 31 1.02 -5.31 -3.29
CA LYS A 31 2.41 -5.25 -2.87
C LYS A 31 3.21 -4.17 -3.61
N LYS A 32 3.11 -4.12 -4.94
CA LYS A 32 3.78 -3.09 -5.75
C LYS A 32 3.32 -1.69 -5.37
N ASN A 33 2.03 -1.50 -5.16
CA ASN A 33 1.47 -0.22 -4.74
C ASN A 33 2.01 0.23 -3.37
N TYR A 34 2.07 -0.68 -2.39
CA TYR A 34 2.62 -0.37 -1.06
C TYR A 34 4.12 -0.08 -1.09
N GLU A 35 4.89 -0.83 -1.89
CA GLU A 35 6.33 -0.57 -2.08
C GLU A 35 6.57 0.81 -2.70
N GLN A 36 5.77 1.19 -3.69
CA GLN A 36 5.84 2.51 -4.30
C GLN A 36 5.49 3.61 -3.30
N GLN A 37 4.39 3.47 -2.56
CA GLN A 37 3.98 4.45 -1.55
C GLN A 37 5.05 4.64 -0.48
N LYS A 38 5.61 3.53 0.04
CA LYS A 38 6.70 3.57 1.01
C LYS A 38 7.89 4.38 0.48
N ARG A 39 8.35 4.07 -0.75
CA ARG A 39 9.47 4.78 -1.37
C ARG A 39 9.18 6.28 -1.50
N MET A 40 7.96 6.65 -1.90
CA MET A 40 7.55 8.05 -2.00
C MET A 40 7.55 8.75 -0.63
N SER A 41 7.00 8.13 0.41
CA SER A 41 7.00 8.70 1.77
C SER A 41 8.42 8.85 2.33
N GLU A 42 9.31 7.88 2.10
CA GLU A 42 10.72 7.95 2.51
C GLU A 42 11.48 9.09 1.79
N LEU A 43 11.33 9.19 0.47
CA LEU A 43 11.93 10.27 -0.33
C LEU A 43 11.41 11.64 0.09
N THR A 44 10.10 11.76 0.33
CA THR A 44 9.48 13.03 0.73
C THR A 44 9.91 13.44 2.14
N SER A 45 10.00 12.49 3.07
CA SER A 45 10.53 12.74 4.42
C SER A 45 11.99 13.24 4.37
N LYS A 46 12.83 12.61 3.54
CA LYS A 46 14.22 13.05 3.33
C LYS A 46 14.27 14.47 2.74
N ALA A 47 13.52 14.73 1.67
CA ALA A 47 13.48 16.05 1.05
C ALA A 47 12.99 17.12 2.03
N LEU A 48 11.97 16.82 2.84
CA LEU A 48 11.45 17.73 3.84
C LEU A 48 12.48 18.01 4.96
N SER A 49 13.29 17.02 5.34
CA SER A 49 14.35 17.19 6.34
C SER A 49 15.41 18.23 5.93
N GLU A 50 15.68 18.34 4.62
CA GLU A 50 16.68 19.24 4.03
C GLU A 50 16.19 20.71 3.95
N ILE A 51 14.88 20.96 4.09
CA ILE A 51 14.30 22.31 3.99
C ILE A 51 14.49 23.11 5.31
N PRO A 52 14.78 24.43 5.26
CA PRO A 52 14.88 25.27 6.46
C PRO A 52 13.61 25.29 7.32
N THR A 53 13.78 25.34 8.65
CA THR A 53 12.66 25.31 9.62
C THR A 53 11.84 26.61 9.66
N ASN A 54 12.33 27.69 9.07
CA ASN A 54 11.69 29.01 9.09
C ASN A 54 10.69 29.24 7.95
N LEU A 55 10.33 28.20 7.20
CA LEU A 55 9.42 28.28 6.07
C LEU A 55 8.05 27.72 6.43
N ASN A 56 7.01 28.39 5.93
CA ASN A 56 5.65 27.87 6.00
C ASN A 56 5.56 26.61 5.12
N VAL A 57 5.12 25.50 5.72
CA VAL A 57 4.91 24.24 5.01
C VAL A 57 3.42 24.06 4.79
N TYR A 58 3.04 23.59 3.60
CA TYR A 58 1.64 23.36 3.27
C TYR A 58 1.42 21.92 2.85
N GLN A 59 0.42 21.28 3.46
CA GLN A 59 -0.04 19.96 3.08
C GLN A 59 -1.04 20.09 1.93
N SER A 60 -0.87 19.30 0.87
CA SER A 60 -1.89 19.15 -0.16
C SER A 60 -2.99 18.18 0.31
N VAL A 61 -4.24 18.63 0.24
CA VAL A 61 -5.45 17.82 0.47
C VAL A 61 -6.36 17.99 -0.75
N GLY A 62 -6.28 17.04 -1.68
CA GLY A 62 -6.99 17.11 -2.96
C GLY A 62 -6.48 18.28 -3.81
N ARG A 63 -7.28 19.34 -3.93
CA ARG A 63 -6.93 20.59 -4.66
C ARG A 63 -6.63 21.77 -3.74
N MET A 64 -6.62 21.56 -2.43
CA MET A 64 -6.38 22.60 -1.43
C MET A 64 -5.01 22.42 -0.78
N PHE A 65 -4.44 23.53 -0.31
CA PHE A 65 -3.19 23.55 0.46
C PHE A 65 -3.47 24.09 1.85
N VAL A 66 -3.28 23.26 2.87
CA VAL A 66 -3.54 23.58 4.28
C VAL A 66 -2.23 23.89 4.96
N LEU A 67 -2.19 24.98 5.74
CA LEU A 67 -1.01 25.34 6.53
C LEU A 67 -0.70 24.23 7.54
N SER A 68 0.54 23.76 7.53
CA SER A 68 1.07 22.73 8.42
C SER A 68 2.47 23.16 8.91
N SER A 69 3.10 22.32 9.73
CA SER A 69 4.48 22.52 10.18
C SER A 69 5.39 21.45 9.60
N LYS A 70 6.67 21.78 9.41
CA LYS A 70 7.70 20.83 8.98
C LYS A 70 7.68 19.56 9.85
N ASP A 71 7.63 19.72 11.17
CA ASP A 71 7.66 18.58 12.09
C ASP A 71 6.41 17.70 11.99
N ASN A 72 5.22 18.30 11.79
CA ASN A 72 3.99 17.53 11.62
C ASN A 72 3.99 16.74 10.31
N GLU A 73 4.41 17.37 9.21
CA GLU A 73 4.52 16.70 7.92
C GLU A 73 5.57 15.57 7.96
N LEU A 74 6.69 15.78 8.63
CA LEU A 74 7.76 14.79 8.75
C LEU A 74 7.32 13.59 9.58
N LYS A 75 6.61 13.83 10.70
CA LYS A 75 5.97 12.76 11.49
C LYS A 75 4.97 11.97 10.66
N ARG A 76 4.12 12.65 9.86
CA ARG A 76 3.14 11.97 9.01
C ARG A 76 3.81 11.04 8.00
N TYR A 77 4.79 11.52 7.24
CA TYR A 77 5.48 10.69 6.25
C TYR A 77 6.27 9.53 6.88
N LEU A 78 6.80 9.71 8.09
CA LEU A 78 7.42 8.62 8.85
C LEU A 78 6.41 7.58 9.35
N GLU A 79 5.20 8.00 9.72
CA GLU A 79 4.12 7.07 10.08
C GLU A 79 3.57 6.33 8.85
N GLU A 80 3.41 7.02 7.72
CA GLU A 80 2.98 6.41 6.46
C GLU A 80 3.96 5.36 5.96
N SER A 81 5.27 5.63 6.01
CA SER A 81 6.29 4.65 5.61
C SER A 81 6.32 3.43 6.52
N LYS A 82 6.04 3.60 7.82
CA LYS A 82 5.90 2.50 8.79
C LYS A 82 4.64 1.67 8.56
N LYS A 83 3.51 2.31 8.24
CA LYS A 83 2.24 1.61 7.95
C LYS A 83 2.30 0.81 6.65
N CYS A 84 3.06 1.27 5.66
CA CYS A 84 3.30 0.51 4.42
C CYS A 84 4.26 -0.68 4.62
N ARG A 85 4.77 -0.91 5.84
CA ARG A 85 5.61 -2.08 6.15
C ARG A 85 4.70 -3.28 6.39
N PHE A 86 4.99 -4.37 5.69
CA PHE A 86 4.27 -5.65 5.72
C PHE A 86 4.15 -6.35 7.10
N ASP A 87 4.66 -5.76 8.19
CA ASP A 87 4.73 -6.37 9.53
C ASP A 87 3.38 -6.39 10.30
N GLN A 88 2.24 -6.14 9.63
CA GLN A 88 0.91 -6.16 10.27
C GLN A 88 0.07 -7.42 9.94
N PHE A 89 0.69 -8.46 9.40
CA PHE A 89 0.09 -9.80 9.31
C PHE A 89 1.05 -10.86 9.85
#